data_AF-D5EWW2-F1
#
_entry.id   AF-D5EWW2-F1
#
_cell.length_a   1.000
_cell.length_b   1.000
_cell.length_c   1.000
_cell.angle_alpha   90.00
_cell.angle_beta   90.00
_cell.angle_gamma   90.00
#
_symmetry.space_group_name_H-M   'P 1'
#
loop_
_entity.id
_entity.type
_entity.pdbx_description
1 polymer ?
#
loop_
_entity_poly.entity_id
_entity_poly.type
_entity_poly.pdbx_seq_one_letter_code
_entity_poly.pdbx_strand_id
1 'polypeptide(L)'
;MNIEKKLPRPSVEKLNEFDELCKQTHATDLSSEQYQSLIDQVNDIIVSYDLSNYVFENPATGKKGVKNPAGVVLVPADYDEFNFVGDHNIFTVSHIAAKRGGKYGVVTTDGTGKALCDFRFDYLQWYPYAGLYLARWDGVEGKFGMVNKDGKVFIPNVLTKLYDPWNDFMLLESDGKFGGLDISTFFFVMPEYDNIDAEPDELVVFHKGGVEGYIVEETGEFITKEQYEDDEQYVDAYVYNTYVNL
;
A
#
# COMPACT_ATOMS: atom_id res chain seq x y z
N MET A 1 13.07 -4.14 -33.53
CA MET A 1 11.87 -3.38 -33.13
C MET A 1 10.87 -4.39 -32.62
N ASN A 2 10.88 -4.66 -31.32
CA ASN A 2 9.88 -5.55 -30.71
C ASN A 2 8.58 -4.76 -30.68
N ILE A 3 7.64 -5.11 -31.56
CA ILE A 3 6.27 -4.63 -31.46
C ILE A 3 5.70 -5.37 -30.25
N GLU A 4 5.54 -4.68 -29.12
CA GLU A 4 4.79 -5.22 -27.98
C GLU A 4 3.43 -5.69 -28.49
N LYS A 5 3.17 -6.98 -28.36
CA LYS A 5 1.91 -7.57 -28.78
C LYS A 5 0.84 -7.07 -27.80
N LYS A 6 0.00 -6.14 -28.25
CA LYS A 6 -1.14 -5.67 -27.46
C LYS A 6 -2.12 -6.83 -27.27
N LEU A 7 -2.23 -7.35 -26.05
CA LEU A 7 -3.16 -8.42 -25.72
C LEU A 7 -4.62 -7.96 -25.87
N PRO A 8 -5.54 -8.84 -26.29
CA PRO A 8 -6.96 -8.54 -26.31
C PRO A 8 -7.51 -8.33 -24.89
N ARG A 9 -8.62 -7.60 -24.77
CA ARG A 9 -9.34 -7.48 -23.50
C ARG A 9 -10.32 -8.65 -23.32
N PRO A 10 -10.49 -9.18 -22.10
CA PRO A 10 -11.37 -10.32 -21.84
C PRO A 10 -12.84 -9.92 -21.93
N SER A 11 -13.72 -10.89 -22.17
CA SER A 11 -15.16 -10.73 -21.93
C SER A 11 -15.46 -10.77 -20.43
N VAL A 12 -16.67 -10.36 -20.03
CA VAL A 12 -17.15 -10.51 -18.65
C VAL A 12 -17.15 -11.99 -18.24
N GLU A 13 -17.59 -12.89 -19.12
CA GLU A 13 -17.58 -14.34 -18.86
C GLU A 13 -16.17 -14.87 -18.58
N LYS A 14 -15.19 -14.44 -19.38
CA LYS A 14 -13.79 -14.85 -19.21
C LYS A 14 -13.18 -14.29 -17.93
N LEU A 15 -13.57 -13.07 -17.53
CA LEU A 15 -13.13 -12.47 -16.28
C LEU A 15 -13.74 -13.18 -15.06
N ASN A 16 -15.02 -13.56 -15.14
CA ASN A 16 -15.66 -14.38 -14.09
C ASN A 16 -15.02 -15.78 -13.98
N GLU A 17 -14.63 -16.38 -15.10
CA GLU A 17 -13.87 -17.64 -15.11
C GLU A 17 -12.52 -17.48 -14.41
N PHE A 18 -11.79 -16.40 -14.70
CA PHE A 18 -10.55 -16.06 -14.00
C PHE A 18 -10.76 -15.94 -12.48
N ASP A 19 -11.77 -15.19 -12.05
CA ASP A 19 -12.09 -15.03 -10.62
C ASP A 19 -12.40 -16.36 -9.93
N GLU A 20 -13.12 -17.25 -10.62
CA GLU A 20 -13.49 -18.55 -10.10
C GLU A 20 -12.28 -19.49 -9.99
N LEU A 21 -11.40 -19.49 -11.00
CA LEU A 21 -10.13 -20.22 -10.95
C LEU A 21 -9.25 -19.72 -9.79
N CYS A 22 -9.11 -18.39 -9.63
CA CYS A 22 -8.35 -17.80 -8.53
C CYS A 22 -8.93 -18.16 -7.16
N LYS A 23 -10.26 -18.24 -6.99
CA LYS A 23 -10.86 -18.71 -5.73
C LYS A 23 -10.53 -20.16 -5.43
N GLN A 24 -10.52 -21.01 -6.47
CA GLN A 24 -10.27 -22.44 -6.31
C GLN A 24 -8.83 -22.74 -5.88
N THR A 25 -7.84 -21.90 -6.20
CA THR A 25 -6.44 -22.11 -5.76
C THR A 25 -6.26 -22.02 -4.24
N HIS A 26 -7.23 -21.46 -3.52
CA HIS A 26 -7.22 -21.38 -2.05
C HIS A 26 -7.90 -22.58 -1.35
N ALA A 27 -8.37 -23.58 -2.10
CA ALA A 27 -8.95 -24.79 -1.52
C ALA A 27 -7.87 -25.60 -0.76
N THR A 28 -8.21 -26.05 0.46
CA THR A 28 -7.26 -26.67 1.40
C THR A 28 -7.00 -28.16 1.11
N ASP A 29 -7.76 -28.78 0.22
CA ASP A 29 -7.76 -30.22 -0.06
C ASP A 29 -7.27 -30.58 -1.48
N LEU A 30 -6.63 -29.65 -2.18
CA LEU A 30 -6.07 -29.89 -3.51
C LEU A 30 -4.84 -30.80 -3.45
N SER A 31 -4.79 -31.79 -4.34
CA SER A 31 -3.54 -32.47 -4.68
C SER A 31 -2.60 -31.53 -5.43
N SER A 32 -1.29 -31.83 -5.42
CA SER A 32 -0.30 -31.05 -6.18
C SER A 32 -0.63 -30.97 -7.67
N GLU A 33 -1.20 -32.04 -8.25
CA GLU A 33 -1.60 -32.08 -9.66
C GLU A 33 -2.81 -31.16 -9.93
N GLN A 34 -3.80 -31.17 -9.03
CA GLN A 34 -4.97 -30.29 -9.14
C GLN A 34 -4.57 -28.82 -9.00
N TYR A 35 -3.70 -28.51 -8.04
CA TYR A 35 -3.18 -27.16 -7.84
C TYR A 35 -2.41 -26.67 -9.08
N GLN A 36 -1.50 -27.48 -9.61
CA GLN A 36 -0.74 -27.11 -10.81
C GLN A 36 -1.67 -26.88 -12.02
N SER A 37 -2.67 -27.73 -12.21
CA SER A 37 -3.65 -27.57 -13.29
C SER A 37 -4.47 -26.29 -13.17
N LEU A 38 -4.82 -25.85 -11.96
CA LEU A 38 -5.48 -24.56 -11.73
C LEU A 38 -4.55 -23.40 -12.06
N ILE A 39 -3.30 -23.45 -11.59
CA ILE A 39 -2.30 -22.41 -11.85
C ILE A 39 -2.01 -22.28 -13.36
N ASP A 40 -1.93 -23.39 -14.09
CA ASP A 40 -1.74 -23.36 -15.55
C ASP A 40 -2.90 -22.66 -16.26
N GLN A 41 -4.15 -22.88 -15.82
CA GLN A 41 -5.33 -22.20 -16.36
C GLN A 41 -5.35 -20.70 -16.02
N VAL A 42 -5.02 -20.33 -14.79
CA VAL A 42 -4.89 -18.93 -14.37
C VAL A 42 -3.82 -18.22 -15.22
N ASN A 43 -2.65 -18.86 -15.38
CA ASN A 43 -1.54 -18.31 -16.16
C ASN A 43 -1.90 -18.16 -17.64
N ASP A 44 -2.61 -19.11 -18.23
CA ASP A 44 -3.09 -19.02 -19.62
C ASP A 44 -3.91 -17.74 -19.85
N ILE A 45 -4.80 -17.40 -18.90
CA ILE A 45 -5.59 -16.16 -18.97
C ILE A 45 -4.67 -14.93 -18.82
N ILE A 46 -3.77 -14.92 -17.82
CA ILE A 46 -2.86 -13.79 -17.57
C ILE A 46 -2.02 -13.46 -18.80
N VAL A 47 -1.49 -14.47 -19.51
CA VAL A 47 -0.65 -14.24 -20.69
C VAL A 47 -1.45 -14.00 -21.97
N SER A 48 -2.75 -14.31 -21.96
CA SER A 48 -3.63 -14.18 -23.14
C SER A 48 -4.40 -12.86 -23.18
N TYR A 49 -4.59 -12.18 -22.05
CA TYR A 49 -5.46 -11.00 -21.95
C TYR A 49 -4.80 -9.81 -21.26
N ASP A 50 -5.17 -8.60 -21.70
CA ASP A 50 -4.89 -7.36 -20.97
C ASP A 50 -5.86 -7.24 -19.79
N LEU A 51 -5.38 -7.57 -18.59
CA LEU A 51 -6.12 -7.50 -17.32
C LEU A 51 -6.02 -6.13 -16.63
N SER A 52 -5.53 -5.10 -17.32
CA SER A 52 -5.40 -3.75 -16.75
C SER A 52 -6.75 -3.03 -16.72
N ASN A 53 -7.07 -2.42 -15.58
CA ASN A 53 -8.14 -1.42 -15.51
C ASN A 53 -7.75 -0.21 -16.37
N TYR A 54 -8.73 0.56 -16.82
CA TYR A 54 -8.46 1.73 -17.66
C TYR A 54 -9.39 2.89 -17.37
N VAL A 55 -8.82 4.09 -17.54
CA VAL A 55 -9.56 5.34 -17.44
C VAL A 55 -10.32 5.58 -18.74
N PHE A 56 -11.58 5.99 -18.63
CA PHE A 56 -12.38 6.47 -19.75
C PHE A 56 -12.87 7.89 -19.47
N GLU A 57 -13.14 8.65 -20.53
CA GLU A 57 -13.61 10.03 -20.42
C GLU A 57 -15.05 10.15 -20.95
N ASN A 58 -15.87 10.93 -20.25
CA ASN A 58 -17.16 11.37 -20.74
C ASN A 58 -16.95 12.59 -21.66
N PRO A 59 -17.18 12.47 -22.98
CA PRO A 59 -16.89 13.54 -23.94
C PRO A 59 -17.75 14.80 -23.74
N ALA A 60 -18.89 14.70 -23.04
CA ALA A 60 -19.75 15.84 -22.77
C ALA A 60 -19.25 16.70 -21.60
N THR A 61 -18.55 16.10 -20.63
CA THR A 61 -18.14 16.77 -19.39
C THR A 61 -16.62 16.87 -19.23
N GLY A 62 -15.84 16.09 -20.00
CA GLY A 62 -14.41 15.91 -19.81
C GLY A 62 -14.03 15.15 -18.53
N LYS A 63 -15.02 14.66 -17.78
CA LYS A 63 -14.79 13.92 -16.54
C LYS A 63 -14.41 12.49 -16.84
N LYS A 64 -13.58 11.93 -15.98
CA LYS A 64 -12.99 10.61 -16.09
C LYS A 64 -13.63 9.64 -15.10
N GLY A 65 -13.76 8.40 -15.55
CA GLY A 65 -14.14 7.25 -14.74
C GLY A 65 -13.18 6.09 -14.97
N VAL A 66 -13.41 4.97 -14.28
CA VAL A 66 -12.58 3.78 -14.38
C VAL A 66 -13.42 2.59 -14.78
N LYS A 67 -12.90 1.77 -15.68
CA LYS A 67 -13.46 0.47 -16.06
C LYS A 67 -12.48 -0.65 -15.77
N ASN A 68 -13.02 -1.82 -15.45
CA ASN A 68 -12.26 -3.05 -15.41
C ASN A 68 -11.88 -3.52 -16.83
N PRO A 69 -11.10 -4.60 -16.99
CA PRO A 69 -10.65 -5.05 -18.30
C PRO A 69 -11.77 -5.40 -19.27
N ALA A 70 -12.86 -5.96 -18.75
CA ALA A 70 -14.07 -6.31 -19.49
C ALA A 70 -14.98 -5.12 -19.82
N GLY A 71 -14.60 -3.90 -19.40
CA GLY A 71 -15.34 -2.67 -19.68
C GLY A 71 -16.49 -2.36 -18.72
N VAL A 72 -16.61 -3.13 -17.63
CA VAL A 72 -17.54 -2.84 -16.54
C VAL A 72 -17.05 -1.60 -15.79
N VAL A 73 -17.96 -0.66 -15.53
CA VAL A 73 -17.65 0.57 -14.80
C VAL A 73 -17.38 0.24 -13.34
N LEU A 74 -16.17 0.57 -12.87
CA LEU A 74 -15.77 0.52 -11.46
C LEU A 74 -16.01 1.88 -10.79
N VAL A 75 -15.78 2.97 -11.52
CA VAL A 75 -16.02 4.34 -11.06
C VAL A 75 -16.67 5.14 -12.19
N PRO A 76 -17.84 5.77 -11.97
CA PRO A 76 -18.47 6.64 -12.96
C PRO A 76 -17.60 7.82 -13.36
N ALA A 77 -17.90 8.41 -14.53
CA ALA A 77 -17.14 9.52 -15.08
C ALA A 77 -17.53 10.88 -14.46
N ASP A 78 -17.14 11.06 -13.19
CA ASP A 78 -17.44 12.27 -12.39
C ASP A 78 -16.18 12.97 -11.83
N TYR A 79 -14.99 12.45 -12.16
CA TYR A 79 -13.71 12.87 -11.58
C TYR A 79 -12.81 13.55 -12.60
N ASP A 80 -11.85 14.34 -12.13
CA ASP A 80 -10.89 15.04 -12.98
C ASP A 80 -9.73 14.12 -13.40
N GLU A 81 -9.29 13.26 -12.50
CA GLU A 81 -8.07 12.47 -12.64
C GLU A 81 -8.03 11.29 -11.66
N PHE A 82 -7.21 10.28 -11.99
CA PHE A 82 -6.83 9.16 -11.12
C PHE A 82 -5.33 8.96 -11.24
N ASN A 83 -4.63 8.77 -10.13
CA ASN A 83 -3.18 8.52 -10.12
C ASN A 83 -2.85 7.03 -10.35
N PHE A 84 -3.75 6.16 -9.88
CA PHE A 84 -3.63 4.72 -9.94
C PHE A 84 -5.03 4.10 -10.02
N VAL A 85 -5.20 3.13 -10.91
CA VAL A 85 -6.50 2.46 -11.13
C VAL A 85 -6.46 0.95 -10.91
N GLY A 86 -5.28 0.40 -10.55
CA GLY A 86 -5.09 -1.02 -10.36
C GLY A 86 -5.26 -1.85 -11.63
N ASP A 87 -5.39 -3.15 -11.42
CA ASP A 87 -5.69 -4.14 -12.44
C ASP A 87 -6.63 -5.20 -11.85
N HIS A 88 -6.89 -6.27 -12.60
CA HIS A 88 -7.77 -7.36 -12.16
C HIS A 88 -7.01 -8.62 -11.76
N ASN A 89 -5.70 -8.52 -11.51
CA ASN A 89 -4.83 -9.66 -11.23
C ASN A 89 -4.03 -9.44 -9.93
N ILE A 90 -3.13 -8.46 -9.92
CA ILE A 90 -2.18 -8.19 -8.83
C ILE A 90 -2.74 -7.13 -7.90
N PHE A 91 -3.27 -6.03 -8.45
CA PHE A 91 -3.69 -4.87 -7.66
C PHE A 91 -5.20 -4.64 -7.71
N THR A 92 -5.95 -5.67 -7.32
CA THR A 92 -7.40 -5.57 -7.14
C THR A 92 -7.71 -4.80 -5.85
N VAL A 93 -8.21 -3.58 -5.98
CA VAL A 93 -8.52 -2.69 -4.85
C VAL A 93 -9.99 -2.27 -4.85
N SER A 94 -10.60 -2.24 -3.65
CA SER A 94 -11.99 -1.81 -3.44
C SER A 94 -12.15 -0.29 -3.37
N HIS A 95 -11.04 0.45 -3.44
CA HIS A 95 -10.99 1.89 -3.36
C HIS A 95 -9.79 2.46 -4.15
N ILE A 96 -9.95 3.67 -4.69
CA ILE A 96 -8.89 4.38 -5.42
C ILE A 96 -8.86 5.86 -5.10
N ALA A 97 -7.71 6.49 -5.29
CA ALA A 97 -7.57 7.94 -5.22
C ALA A 97 -8.15 8.58 -6.48
N ALA A 98 -9.07 9.53 -6.31
CA ALA A 98 -9.67 10.30 -7.39
C ALA A 98 -9.51 11.79 -7.12
N LYS A 99 -9.33 12.58 -8.18
CA LYS A 99 -9.26 14.04 -8.11
C LYS A 99 -10.61 14.64 -8.46
N ARG A 100 -11.07 15.63 -7.68
CA ARG A 100 -12.27 16.41 -7.97
C ARG A 100 -12.10 17.82 -7.43
N GLY A 101 -12.26 18.82 -8.29
CA GLY A 101 -12.13 20.22 -7.90
C GLY A 101 -10.70 20.58 -7.47
N GLY A 102 -9.70 19.96 -8.09
CA GLY A 102 -8.28 20.23 -7.83
C GLY A 102 -7.68 19.50 -6.62
N LYS A 103 -8.49 18.86 -5.78
CA LYS A 103 -8.04 18.06 -4.63
C LYS A 103 -8.35 16.59 -4.84
N TYR A 104 -7.63 15.73 -4.13
CA TYR A 104 -7.85 14.29 -4.10
C TYR A 104 -8.68 13.87 -2.88
N GLY A 105 -9.44 12.80 -3.08
CA GLY A 105 -10.10 12.00 -2.06
C GLY A 105 -10.07 10.52 -2.45
N VAL A 106 -10.63 9.66 -1.62
CA VAL A 106 -10.74 8.22 -1.88
C VAL A 106 -12.17 7.89 -2.26
N VAL A 107 -12.36 7.04 -3.27
CA VAL A 107 -13.68 6.59 -3.75
C VAL A 107 -13.74 5.06 -3.86
N THR A 108 -14.92 4.49 -3.73
CA THR A 108 -15.17 3.05 -3.95
C THR A 108 -15.03 2.67 -5.43
N THR A 109 -14.70 1.40 -5.70
CA THR A 109 -14.61 0.81 -7.05
C THR A 109 -15.76 -0.17 -7.35
N ASP A 110 -16.85 -0.09 -6.59
CA ASP A 110 -18.05 -0.94 -6.68
C ASP A 110 -19.04 -0.53 -7.79
N GLY A 111 -18.62 0.34 -8.71
CA GLY A 111 -19.45 0.93 -9.76
C GLY A 111 -20.19 2.20 -9.32
N THR A 112 -20.23 2.52 -8.02
CA THR A 112 -20.88 3.75 -7.53
C THR A 112 -19.93 4.95 -7.50
N GLY A 113 -18.63 4.71 -7.31
CA GLY A 113 -17.66 5.79 -7.13
C GLY A 113 -17.93 6.63 -5.89
N LYS A 114 -18.52 6.04 -4.83
CA LYS A 114 -18.87 6.77 -3.60
C LYS A 114 -17.61 7.26 -2.91
N ALA A 115 -17.59 8.54 -2.53
CA ALA A 115 -16.51 9.10 -1.71
C ALA A 115 -16.46 8.44 -0.32
N LEU A 116 -15.28 7.97 0.07
CA LEU A 116 -14.97 7.46 1.41
C LEU A 116 -14.43 8.55 2.34
N CYS A 117 -13.89 9.64 1.76
CA CYS A 117 -13.43 10.81 2.49
C CYS A 117 -13.60 12.09 1.66
N ASP A 118 -13.43 13.24 2.32
CA ASP A 118 -13.49 14.54 1.66
C ASP A 118 -12.33 14.76 0.69
N PHE A 119 -12.61 15.51 -0.37
CA PHE A 119 -11.61 15.91 -1.37
C PHE A 119 -10.79 17.08 -0.84
N ARG A 120 -9.78 16.78 -0.03
CA ARG A 120 -8.96 17.78 0.67
C ARG A 120 -7.45 17.64 0.45
N PHE A 121 -7.02 16.53 -0.14
CA PHE A 121 -5.60 16.24 -0.32
C PHE A 121 -5.04 16.92 -1.58
N ASP A 122 -3.87 17.53 -1.47
CA ASP A 122 -3.09 18.06 -2.61
C ASP A 122 -2.47 16.94 -3.44
N TYR A 123 -2.10 15.85 -2.76
CA TYR A 123 -1.53 14.64 -3.35
C TYR A 123 -2.06 13.44 -2.57
N LEU A 124 -2.39 12.36 -3.29
CA LEU A 124 -2.86 11.12 -2.69
C LEU A 124 -2.45 9.93 -3.59
N GLN A 125 -1.68 9.01 -3.04
CA GLN A 125 -1.14 7.86 -3.76
C GLN A 125 -1.31 6.60 -2.93
N TRP A 126 -1.90 5.56 -3.53
CA TRP A 126 -2.02 4.27 -2.87
C TRP A 126 -0.65 3.64 -2.71
N TYR A 127 -0.34 3.17 -1.50
CA TYR A 127 0.91 2.51 -1.15
C TYR A 127 0.58 1.10 -0.63
N PRO A 128 0.53 0.10 -1.53
CA PRO A 128 -0.01 -1.21 -1.23
C PRO A 128 0.76 -1.96 -0.13
N TYR A 129 2.08 -1.74 -0.02
CA TYR A 129 2.92 -2.40 0.99
C TYR A 129 2.46 -2.13 2.42
N ALA A 130 1.98 -0.91 2.73
CA ALA A 130 1.48 -0.57 4.05
C ALA A 130 -0.05 -0.57 4.15
N GLY A 131 -0.78 -0.87 3.07
CA GLY A 131 -2.24 -0.72 3.06
C GLY A 131 -2.74 0.72 3.36
N LEU A 132 -1.91 1.73 3.07
CA LEU A 132 -2.16 3.13 3.38
C LEU A 132 -1.98 4.01 2.13
N TYR A 133 -2.42 5.25 2.22
CA TYR A 133 -2.16 6.28 1.21
C TYR A 133 -1.03 7.21 1.67
N LEU A 134 -0.05 7.44 0.80
CA LEU A 134 0.82 8.61 0.93
C LEU A 134 0.01 9.84 0.55
N ALA A 135 0.03 10.86 1.40
CA ALA A 135 -0.84 12.00 1.26
C ALA A 135 -0.14 13.32 1.59
N ARG A 136 -0.58 14.38 0.92
CA ARG A 136 -0.19 15.76 1.22
C ARG A 136 -1.44 16.61 1.29
N TRP A 137 -1.52 17.55 2.22
CA TRP A 137 -2.69 18.41 2.39
C TRP A 137 -2.29 19.79 2.92
N ASP A 138 -3.25 20.73 2.92
CA ASP A 138 -3.11 22.11 3.38
C ASP A 138 -1.99 22.91 2.70
N GLY A 139 -1.61 22.55 1.46
CA GLY A 139 -0.58 23.26 0.71
C GLY A 139 0.84 23.10 1.28
N VAL A 140 1.06 22.08 2.12
CA VAL A 140 2.41 21.72 2.59
C VAL A 140 3.25 21.30 1.38
N GLU A 141 4.46 21.84 1.26
CA GLU A 141 5.42 21.49 0.21
C GLU A 141 6.60 20.72 0.79
N GLY A 142 7.16 19.79 0.01
CA GLY A 142 8.32 18.99 0.40
C GLY A 142 8.11 17.96 1.51
N LYS A 143 6.93 17.93 2.14
CA LYS A 143 6.55 16.93 3.15
C LYS A 143 5.24 16.24 2.82
N PHE A 144 5.08 15.03 3.33
CA PHE A 144 3.88 14.22 3.21
C PHE A 144 3.65 13.45 4.51
N GLY A 145 2.46 12.85 4.60
CA GLY A 145 2.07 11.96 5.67
C GLY A 145 1.45 10.69 5.10
N MET A 146 0.87 9.89 5.98
CA MET A 146 0.16 8.67 5.64
C MET A 146 -1.27 8.76 6.16
N VAL A 147 -2.25 8.38 5.33
CA VAL A 147 -3.66 8.36 5.71
C VAL A 147 -4.28 7.01 5.32
N ASN A 148 -5.29 6.59 6.07
CA ASN A 148 -6.06 5.41 5.68
C ASN A 148 -7.07 5.74 4.56
N LYS A 149 -7.76 4.71 4.04
CA LYS A 149 -8.78 4.88 2.97
C LYS A 149 -9.95 5.80 3.35
N ASP A 150 -10.22 5.97 4.64
CA ASP A 150 -11.27 6.87 5.16
C ASP A 150 -10.74 8.30 5.33
N GLY A 151 -9.50 8.58 4.90
CA GLY A 151 -8.86 9.89 4.98
C GLY A 151 -8.45 10.30 6.39
N LYS A 152 -8.43 9.36 7.35
CA LYS A 152 -7.92 9.60 8.71
C LYS A 152 -6.40 9.63 8.68
N VAL A 153 -5.83 10.62 9.36
CA VAL A 153 -4.38 10.79 9.47
C VAL A 153 -3.82 9.65 10.33
N PHE A 154 -2.86 8.93 9.77
CA PHE A 154 -2.06 7.94 10.47
C PHE A 154 -0.71 8.57 10.87
N ILE A 155 0.03 9.10 9.89
CA ILE A 155 1.22 9.94 10.11
C ILE A 155 0.94 11.33 9.54
N PRO A 156 1.17 12.44 10.28
CA PRO A 156 0.95 13.80 9.78
C PRO A 156 1.91 14.18 8.65
N ASN A 157 1.69 15.34 8.00
CA ASN A 157 2.55 15.89 6.92
C ASN A 157 3.94 16.33 7.42
N VAL A 158 4.74 15.39 7.89
CA VAL A 158 6.04 15.63 8.51
C VAL A 158 7.16 14.91 7.74
N LEU A 159 6.85 13.84 7.02
CA LEU A 159 7.87 13.01 6.38
C LEU A 159 8.42 13.70 5.15
N THR A 160 9.75 13.74 5.04
CA THR A 160 10.47 14.17 3.84
C THR A 160 10.80 12.99 2.93
N LYS A 161 10.93 11.78 3.50
CA LYS A 161 11.21 10.56 2.75
C LYS A 161 10.63 9.33 3.45
N LEU A 162 10.30 8.34 2.63
CA LEU A 162 9.89 7.00 3.02
C LEU A 162 10.80 6.04 2.26
N TYR A 163 11.29 5.00 2.93
CA TYR A 163 12.12 3.97 2.32
C TYR A 163 11.29 2.72 2.10
N ASP A 164 11.67 1.91 1.11
CA ASP A 164 11.01 0.62 0.89
C ASP A 164 11.18 -0.27 2.13
N PRO A 165 10.16 -1.07 2.48
CA PRO A 165 10.21 -1.88 3.68
C PRO A 165 11.25 -3.00 3.56
N TRP A 166 11.91 -3.30 4.67
CA TRP A 166 12.65 -4.54 4.88
C TRP A 166 11.80 -5.47 5.74
N ASN A 167 11.28 -6.53 5.13
CA ASN A 167 10.20 -7.34 5.71
C ASN A 167 9.05 -6.41 6.13
N ASP A 168 8.71 -6.38 7.42
CA ASP A 168 7.64 -5.54 7.96
C ASP A 168 8.14 -4.18 8.50
N PHE A 169 9.45 -3.91 8.49
CA PHE A 169 9.99 -2.65 9.00
C PHE A 169 10.19 -1.62 7.90
N MET A 170 9.73 -0.39 8.14
CA MET A 170 9.83 0.73 7.21
C MET A 170 10.51 1.93 7.87
N LEU A 171 11.58 2.42 7.24
CA LEU A 171 12.28 3.61 7.69
C LEU A 171 11.53 4.88 7.27
N LEU A 172 11.29 5.75 8.25
CA LEU A 172 10.66 7.05 8.10
C LEU A 172 11.73 8.14 8.24
N GLU A 173 11.67 9.20 7.44
CA GLU A 173 12.60 10.34 7.57
C GLU A 173 11.87 11.68 7.58
N SER A 174 12.32 12.59 8.45
CA SER A 174 11.93 14.01 8.45
C SER A 174 13.14 14.87 8.73
N ASP A 175 13.51 15.75 7.79
CA ASP A 175 14.56 16.76 7.94
C ASP A 175 15.90 16.18 8.49
N GLY A 176 16.28 14.99 8.05
CA GLY A 176 17.51 14.30 8.46
C GLY A 176 17.43 13.58 9.83
N LYS A 177 16.24 13.48 10.42
CA LYS A 177 15.95 12.56 11.52
C LYS A 177 15.20 11.34 11.01
N PHE A 178 15.32 10.24 11.74
CA PHE A 178 14.77 8.95 11.37
C PHE A 178 13.77 8.45 12.40
N GLY A 179 12.79 7.69 11.95
CA GLY A 179 11.79 6.96 12.73
C GLY A 179 11.48 5.63 12.05
N GLY A 180 10.61 4.83 12.65
CA GLY A 180 10.27 3.51 12.15
C GLY A 180 8.76 3.29 12.13
N LEU A 181 8.28 2.49 11.18
CA LEU A 181 6.94 1.94 11.14
C LEU A 181 7.07 0.41 10.98
N ASP A 182 6.41 -0.33 11.87
CA ASP A 182 6.15 -1.76 11.66
C ASP A 182 4.80 -1.87 10.93
N ILE A 183 4.81 -2.38 9.69
CA ILE A 183 3.59 -2.50 8.87
C ILE A 183 2.70 -3.68 9.29
N SER A 184 3.22 -4.64 10.06
CA SER A 184 2.46 -5.78 10.55
C SER A 184 1.58 -5.40 11.75
N THR A 185 2.08 -4.51 12.61
CA THR A 185 1.39 -4.06 13.83
C THR A 185 0.82 -2.65 13.72
N PHE A 186 1.28 -1.87 12.72
CA PHE A 186 1.00 -0.45 12.55
C PHE A 186 1.51 0.44 13.70
N PHE A 187 2.47 -0.01 14.50
CA PHE A 187 3.17 0.86 15.44
C PHE A 187 4.24 1.67 14.72
N PHE A 188 4.29 2.97 15.02
CA PHE A 188 5.33 3.84 14.50
C PHE A 188 5.89 4.76 15.58
N VAL A 189 7.16 5.13 15.41
CA VAL A 189 7.78 6.26 16.10
C VAL A 189 8.10 7.36 15.09
N MET A 190 7.79 8.59 15.49
CA MET A 190 8.04 9.76 14.66
C MET A 190 9.55 9.96 14.44
N PRO A 191 9.96 10.60 13.32
CA PRO A 191 11.36 10.87 13.11
C PRO A 191 11.94 11.84 14.16
N GLU A 192 12.77 11.31 15.06
CA GLU A 192 13.50 12.06 16.08
C GLU A 192 14.92 11.49 16.35
N TYR A 193 15.27 10.37 15.73
CA TYR A 193 16.52 9.65 15.91
C TYR A 193 17.59 10.12 14.91
N ASP A 194 18.84 10.11 15.34
CA ASP A 194 19.99 10.56 14.54
C ASP A 194 20.33 9.58 13.42
N ASN A 195 20.12 8.29 13.65
CA ASN A 195 20.30 7.20 12.70
C ASN A 195 19.46 5.99 13.14
N ILE A 196 19.17 5.08 12.21
CA ILE A 196 18.57 3.77 12.47
C ILE A 196 19.34 2.73 11.65
N ASP A 197 19.87 1.72 12.32
CA ASP A 197 20.47 0.57 11.67
C ASP A 197 19.44 -0.57 11.66
N ALA A 198 19.04 -0.96 10.45
CA ALA A 198 18.14 -2.07 10.20
C ALA A 198 18.82 -3.05 9.24
N GLU A 199 19.27 -4.19 9.78
CA GLU A 199 19.82 -5.30 8.99
C GLU A 199 18.75 -6.39 8.83
N PRO A 200 18.81 -7.25 7.79
CA PRO A 200 17.86 -8.35 7.63
C PRO A 200 17.92 -9.33 8.79
N ASP A 201 16.75 -9.73 9.30
CA ASP A 201 16.59 -10.72 10.38
C ASP A 201 17.34 -10.35 11.67
N GLU A 202 17.26 -9.09 12.10
CA GLU A 202 17.91 -8.55 13.29
C GLU A 202 16.99 -7.57 14.06
N LEU A 203 17.36 -7.23 15.30
CA LEU A 203 16.73 -6.13 16.03
C LEU A 203 17.12 -4.78 15.41
N VAL A 204 16.17 -3.85 15.34
CA VAL A 204 16.42 -2.50 14.81
C VAL A 204 17.08 -1.63 15.87
N VAL A 205 18.25 -1.08 15.57
CA VAL A 205 19.00 -0.23 16.50
C VAL A 205 18.78 1.25 16.17
N PHE A 206 18.34 2.01 17.16
CA PHE A 206 18.10 3.44 17.06
C PHE A 206 19.24 4.22 17.73
N HIS A 207 19.64 5.32 17.12
CA HIS A 207 20.68 6.22 17.64
C HIS A 207 20.07 7.54 18.08
N LYS A 208 20.26 7.92 19.35
CA LYS A 208 19.75 9.19 19.92
C LYS A 208 20.81 9.86 20.78
N GLY A 209 21.31 11.02 20.35
CA GLY A 209 22.29 11.79 21.11
C GLY A 209 23.63 11.07 21.30
N GLY A 210 24.02 10.22 20.34
CA GLY A 210 25.23 9.38 20.43
C GLY A 210 25.08 8.13 21.30
N VAL A 211 23.86 7.78 21.71
CA VAL A 211 23.54 6.55 22.44
C VAL A 211 22.78 5.60 21.52
N GLU A 212 23.15 4.32 21.56
CA GLU A 212 22.47 3.24 20.85
C GLU A 212 21.44 2.56 21.75
N GLY A 213 20.30 2.19 21.17
CA GLY A 213 19.22 1.54 21.91
C GLY A 213 18.16 0.93 21.00
N TYR A 214 17.11 0.44 21.64
CA TYR A 214 15.94 -0.16 21.02
C TYR A 214 14.70 0.66 21.37
N ILE A 215 13.63 0.47 20.60
CA ILE A 215 12.32 1.03 20.91
C ILE A 215 11.38 -0.09 21.29
N VAL A 216 10.80 -0.01 22.49
CA VAL A 216 9.70 -0.90 22.91
C VAL A 216 8.45 -0.50 22.15
N GLU A 217 7.92 -1.40 21.34
CA GLU A 217 6.97 -1.04 20.28
C GLU A 217 5.62 -0.55 20.83
N GLU A 218 5.08 -1.24 21.84
CA GLU A 218 3.78 -0.89 22.43
C GLU A 218 3.77 0.50 23.10
N THR A 219 4.93 0.95 23.59
CA THR A 219 5.05 2.19 24.36
C THR A 219 5.74 3.32 23.59
N GLY A 220 6.52 2.98 22.56
CA GLY A 220 7.44 3.89 21.89
C GLY A 220 8.63 4.32 22.76
N GLU A 221 8.89 3.62 23.86
CA GLU A 221 9.97 3.96 24.79
C GLU A 221 11.33 3.60 24.22
N PHE A 222 12.26 4.57 24.23
CA PHE A 222 13.66 4.31 23.92
C PHE A 222 14.40 3.78 25.15
N ILE A 223 15.01 2.61 25.00
CA ILE A 223 15.81 1.95 26.02
C ILE A 223 17.22 1.71 25.47
N THR A 224 18.26 1.96 26.28
CA THR A 224 19.64 1.70 25.83
C THR A 224 19.87 0.19 25.69
N LYS A 225 20.89 -0.20 24.92
CA LYS A 225 21.31 -1.62 24.83
C LYS A 225 21.57 -2.25 26.21
N GLU A 226 22.26 -1.52 27.08
CA GLU A 226 22.53 -1.95 28.47
C GLU A 226 21.23 -2.18 29.26
N GLN A 227 20.25 -1.28 29.16
CA GLN A 227 18.96 -1.48 29.84
C GLN A 227 18.20 -2.70 29.31
N TYR A 228 18.22 -2.91 28.00
CA TYR A 228 17.56 -4.06 27.38
C TYR A 228 18.19 -5.40 27.80
N GLU A 229 19.52 -5.43 28.02
CA GLU A 229 20.26 -6.62 28.41
C GLU A 229 20.20 -6.92 29.91
N ASP A 230 20.23 -5.88 30.76
CA ASP A 230 20.46 -6.02 32.21
C ASP A 230 19.22 -5.79 33.09
N ASP A 231 18.17 -5.12 32.59
CA ASP A 231 17.00 -4.76 33.40
C ASP A 231 15.87 -5.79 33.25
N GLU A 232 15.46 -6.40 34.38
CA GLU A 232 14.48 -7.51 34.40
C GLU A 232 13.13 -7.13 33.77
N GLN A 233 12.77 -5.84 33.74
CA GLN A 233 11.52 -5.38 33.14
C GLN A 233 11.50 -5.47 31.60
N TYR A 234 12.65 -5.60 30.94
CA TYR A 234 12.75 -5.64 29.47
C TYR A 234 13.08 -7.02 28.89
N VAL A 235 13.20 -8.05 29.73
CA VAL A 235 13.56 -9.43 29.30
C VAL A 235 12.64 -9.98 28.19
N ASP A 236 11.36 -9.61 28.22
CA ASP A 236 10.35 -10.04 27.24
C ASP A 236 9.78 -8.85 26.42
N ALA A 237 10.46 -7.69 26.44
CA ALA A 237 9.98 -6.52 25.72
C ALA A 237 10.04 -6.75 24.21
N TYR A 238 8.92 -6.56 23.52
CA TYR A 238 8.89 -6.55 22.07
C TYR A 238 9.44 -5.22 21.55
N VAL A 239 10.57 -5.29 20.86
CA VAL A 239 11.20 -4.13 20.22
C VAL A 239 11.16 -4.29 18.71
N TYR A 240 11.23 -3.16 18.00
CA TYR A 240 11.29 -3.15 16.54
C TYR A 240 12.39 -4.08 16.04
N ASN A 241 12.04 -4.88 15.05
CA ASN A 241 12.90 -5.89 14.45
C ASN A 241 12.57 -6.03 12.97
N THR A 242 13.41 -6.74 12.25
CA THR A 242 13.23 -7.05 10.83
C THR A 242 13.03 -8.55 10.61
N TYR A 243 12.62 -9.31 11.63
CA TYR A 243 12.39 -10.75 11.46
C TYR A 243 11.21 -11.01 10.51
N VAL A 244 11.30 -12.08 9.74
CA VAL A 244 10.15 -12.55 8.95
C VAL A 244 9.11 -13.13 9.91
N ASN A 245 7.98 -12.43 10.05
CA ASN A 245 6.80 -12.96 10.74
C ASN A 245 6.17 -14.06 9.87
N LEU A 246 6.37 -15.34 10.25
CA LEU A 246 5.81 -16.53 9.57
C LEU A 246 4.47 -16.98 10.16
#